data_AF-A0A016XEV4-F1
#
_entry.id   AF-A0A016XEV4-F1
#
_cell.length_a   1.000
_cell.length_b   1.000
_cell.length_c   1.000
_cell.angle_alpha   90.00
_cell.angle_beta   90.00
_cell.angle_gamma   90.00
#
_symmetry.space_group_name_H-M   'P 1'
#
loop_
_entity.id
_entity.type
_entity.pdbx_description
1 polymer ?
#
loop_
_entity_poly.entity_id
_entity_poly.type
_entity_poly.pdbx_seq_one_letter_code
_entity_poly.pdbx_strand_id
1 'polypeptide(L)' 'MNSHNIIGELAGERLSMATIDELCALINDEFMMKGILPNFEPNEYGLELEALLDVVNSARIRP' A
#
# COMPACT_ATOMS: atom_id res chain seq x y z
N MET A 1 12.98 -17.68 0.78
CA MET A 1 11.67 -17.12 1.14
C MET A 1 10.99 -16.70 -0.15
N ASN A 2 9.88 -17.34 -0.51
CA ASN A 2 9.11 -17.03 -1.73
C ASN A 2 8.05 -15.97 -1.40
N SER A 3 8.10 -14.86 -2.12
CA SER A 3 7.22 -13.68 -2.03
C SER A 3 5.73 -13.95 -2.33
N HIS A 4 5.36 -15.20 -2.67
CA HIS A 4 4.01 -15.57 -3.09
C HIS A 4 3.08 -15.97 -1.93
N ASN A 5 3.56 -16.04 -0.69
CA ASN A 5 2.77 -16.53 0.45
C ASN A 5 2.26 -15.45 1.41
N ILE A 6 2.66 -14.18 1.24
CA ILE A 6 2.30 -13.11 2.17
C ILE A 6 0.84 -12.67 1.96
N ILE A 7 0.41 -12.49 0.71
CA ILE A 7 -0.92 -11.93 0.40
C ILE A 7 -2.07 -12.84 0.88
N GLY A 8 -1.86 -14.16 0.90
CA GLY A 8 -2.87 -15.14 1.35
C GLY A 8 -3.12 -15.15 2.86
N GLU A 9 -2.12 -14.82 3.68
CA GLU A 9 -2.25 -14.76 5.15
C GLU A 9 -2.90 -13.44 5.60
N LEU A 10 -2.73 -12.35 4.85
CA LEU A 10 -3.30 -11.03 5.16
C LEU A 10 -4.83 -10.96 4.95
N ALA A 11 -5.42 -11.87 4.16
CA ALA A 11 -6.84 -11.85 3.82
C ALA A 11 -7.76 -12.41 4.93
N GLY A 12 -7.20 -13.12 5.92
CA GLY A 12 -7.96 -13.75 7.01
C GLY A 12 -7.61 -13.24 8.41
N GLU A 13 -6.41 -12.69 8.60
CA GLU A 13 -5.96 -12.17 9.88
C GLU A 13 -5.98 -10.64 9.90
N ARG A 14 -6.49 -10.08 10.99
CA ARG A 14 -6.51 -8.63 11.19
C ARG A 14 -5.06 -8.14 11.25
N LEU A 15 -4.64 -7.39 10.23
CA LEU A 15 -3.28 -6.86 10.14
C LEU A 15 -2.92 -6.10 11.42
N SER A 16 -1.71 -6.35 11.92
CA SER A 16 -1.18 -5.55 13.01
C SER A 16 -0.95 -4.12 12.54
N MET A 17 -1.04 -3.14 13.46
CA MET A 17 -0.77 -1.73 13.11
C MET A 17 0.64 -1.55 12.56
N ALA A 18 1.64 -2.27 13.11
CA ALA A 18 3.00 -2.23 12.60
C ALA A 18 3.10 -2.72 11.15
N THR A 19 2.35 -3.76 10.78
CA THR A 19 2.28 -4.25 9.39
C THR A 19 1.61 -3.25 8.47
N ILE A 20 0.54 -2.58 8.94
CA ILE A 20 -0.12 -1.51 8.18
C ILE A 20 0.87 -0.36 7.94
N ASP A 21 1.62 0.05 8.97
CA ASP A 21 2.63 1.11 8.86
C ASP A 21 3.70 0.77 7.81
N GLU A 22 4.20 -0.47 7.83
CA GLU A 22 5.20 -0.96 6.88
C GLU A 22 4.65 -1.00 5.45
N LEU A 23 3.42 -1.49 5.25
CA LEU A 23 2.77 -1.49 3.94
C LEU A 23 2.56 -0.07 3.40
N CYS A 24 2.08 0.85 4.24
CA CYS A 24 1.93 2.26 3.86
C CYS A 24 3.27 2.89 3.44
N ALA A 25 4.35 2.58 4.16
CA ALA A 25 5.69 3.07 3.82
C ALA A 25 6.16 2.53 2.46
N LEU A 26 6.00 1.23 2.21
CA LEU A 26 6.39 0.61 0.94
C LEU A 26 5.58 1.16 -0.26
N ILE A 27 4.28 1.36 -0.08
CA ILE A 27 3.41 1.93 -1.14
C ILE A 27 3.84 3.37 -1.44
N ASN A 28 4.14 4.17 -0.42
CA ASN A 28 4.61 5.54 -0.59
C ASN A 28 5.96 5.61 -1.31
N ASP A 29 6.92 4.76 -0.93
CA ASP A 29 8.23 4.71 -1.59
C ASP A 29 8.07 4.37 -3.08
N GLU A 30 7.24 3.39 -3.40
CA GLU A 30 6.93 3.00 -4.78
C GLU A 30 6.23 4.12 -5.55
N PHE A 31 5.27 4.82 -4.93
CA PHE A 31 4.59 5.97 -5.52
C PHE A 31 5.60 7.07 -5.88
N MET A 32 6.52 7.39 -4.98
CA MET A 32 7.56 8.39 -5.23
C MET A 32 8.55 7.96 -6.32
N MET A 33 8.81 6.67 -6.46
CA MET A 33 9.77 6.15 -7.44
C MET A 33 9.18 5.93 -8.84
N LYS A 34 7.91 5.55 -8.92
CA LYS A 34 7.27 5.03 -10.14
C LYS A 34 5.89 5.61 -10.43
N GLY A 35 5.21 6.12 -9.41
CA GLY A 35 3.85 6.64 -9.51
C GLY A 35 3.76 8.10 -9.94
N ILE A 36 4.84 8.87 -9.87
CA ILE A 36 4.85 10.31 -10.16
C ILE A 36 5.54 10.62 -11.51
N LEU A 37 4.89 11.42 -12.34
CA LEU A 37 5.45 11.97 -13.57
C LEU A 37 6.36 13.18 -13.30
N PRO A 38 7.23 13.59 -14.24
CA PRO A 38 8.11 14.76 -14.04
C PRO A 38 7.39 16.09 -13.77
N ASN A 39 6.10 16.17 -14.08
CA ASN A 39 5.24 17.32 -13.77
C ASN A 39 4.60 17.23 -12.36
N PHE A 40 5.02 16.27 -11.53
CA PHE A 40 4.50 16.02 -10.18
C PHE A 40 3.05 15.54 -10.11
N GLU A 41 2.47 15.13 -11.24
CA GLU A 41 1.15 14.49 -11.28
C GLU A 41 1.29 12.96 -11.18
N PRO A 42 0.32 12.28 -10.56
CA PRO A 42 0.29 10.82 -10.58
C PRO A 42 0.07 10.29 -12.01
N ASN A 43 0.76 9.22 -12.38
CA ASN A 43 0.42 8.41 -13.55
C ASN A 43 -0.65 7.35 -13.21
N GLU A 44 -1.04 6.54 -14.19
CA GLU A 44 -2.04 5.47 -14.00
C GLU A 44 -1.66 4.52 -12.86
N TYR A 45 -0.38 4.14 -12.75
CA TYR A 45 0.12 3.30 -11.66
C TYR A 45 0.12 4.04 -10.31
N GLY A 46 0.43 5.33 -10.30
CA GLY A 46 0.31 6.18 -9.11
C GLY A 46 -1.10 6.20 -8.54
N LEU A 47 -2.12 6.30 -9.41
CA LEU A 47 -3.53 6.25 -9.00
C LEU A 47 -3.92 4.88 -8.42
N GLU A 48 -3.37 3.78 -8.96
CA GLU A 48 -3.56 2.44 -8.40
C GLU A 48 -2.93 2.31 -7.01
N LEU A 49 -1.74 2.88 -6.81
CA LEU A 49 -1.06 2.90 -5.52
C LEU A 49 -1.80 3.74 -4.48
N GLU A 50 -2.37 4.89 -4.86
CA GLU A 50 -3.24 5.69 -3.98
C GLU A 50 -4.48 4.89 -3.55
N ALA A 51 -5.15 4.22 -4.50
CA ALA A 51 -6.29 3.38 -4.17
C ALA A 51 -5.92 2.21 -3.24
N LEU A 52 -4.75 1.61 -3.44
CA LEU A 52 -4.24 0.56 -2.55
C LEU A 52 -3.93 1.12 -1.15
N LEU A 53 -3.32 2.30 -1.06
CA LEU A 53 -3.03 2.97 0.20
C LEU A 53 -4.30 3.25 0.99
N ASP A 54 -5.37 3.71 0.32
CA ASP A 54 -6.67 3.93 0.94
C ASP A 54 -7.25 2.65 1.54
N VAL A 55 -7.19 1.52 0.81
CA VAL A 55 -7.65 0.22 1.30
C VAL A 55 -6.85 -0.23 2.52
N VAL A 56 -5.52 -0.15 2.48
CA VAL A 56 -4.63 -0.55 3.57
C VAL A 56 -4.84 0.34 4.80
N ASN A 57 -4.91 1.66 4.60
CA ASN A 57 -5.03 2.63 5.67
C ASN A 57 -6.44 2.69 6.27
N SER A 58 -7.48 2.26 5.54
CA SER A 58 -8.85 2.17 6.05
C SER A 58 -8.99 1.32 7.33
N ALA A 59 -8.08 0.36 7.53
CA ALA A 59 -8.00 -0.45 8.73
C ALA A 59 -7.76 0.38 10.01
N ARG A 60 -7.21 1.60 9.89
CA ARG A 60 -7.01 2.54 11.00
C ARG A 60 -8.25 3.38 11.35
N ILE A 61 -9.23 3.47 10.45
CA ILE A 61 -10.39 4.36 10.59
C ILE A 61 -11.57 3.66 11.28
N ARG A 62 -11.51 2.33 11.46
CA ARG A 62 -12.59 1.61 12.18
C ARG A 62 -12.59 1.99 13.67
N PRO A 63 -13.72 2.45 14.23
CA PRO A 63 -13.87 2.77 15.65
C PRO A 63 -13.71 1.55 16.56
#